data_AF-A0A537FPE0-F1
#
_entry.id   AF-A0A537FPE0-F1
#
_cell.length_a   1.000
_cell.length_b   1.000
_cell.length_c   1.000
_cell.angle_alpha   90.00
_cell.angle_beta   90.00
_cell.angle_gamma   90.00
#
_symmetry.space_group_name_H-M   'P 1'
#
loop_
_entity.id
_entity.type
_entity.pdbx_description
1 polymer ?
#
loop_
_entity_poly.entity_id
_entity_poly.type
_entity_poly.pdbx_seq_one_letter_code
_entity_poly.pdbx_strand_id
1 'polypeptide(L)'
;MPASTVTHILQENYIIAKIHGEKGSLLAPHQLYSLTEFRTQNEIIGALSEGPYGRELSKLREESSPIETERAIRLGFARTVRTLMSSSQGSERIFFRQFTRRFEAYDLAALVLFKAQGKTWEEFVATRQPLAIFKEAELHHLYSLDDLHSIIATVHDRALMTYTR
;
A
#
# COMPACT_ATOMS: atom_id res chain seq x y z
N MET A 1 5.63 -38.82 -2.36
CA MET A 1 5.78 -37.44 -2.85
C MET A 1 7.05 -36.85 -2.28
N PRO A 2 7.83 -36.08 -3.06
CA PRO A 2 9.03 -35.43 -2.53
C PRO A 2 8.62 -34.36 -1.49
N ALA A 3 9.44 -34.20 -0.45
CA ALA A 3 9.16 -33.30 0.68
C ALA A 3 8.90 -31.85 0.24
N SER A 4 9.55 -31.40 -0.83
CA SER A 4 9.39 -30.06 -1.42
C SER A 4 7.97 -29.79 -1.95
N THR A 5 7.31 -30.78 -2.54
CA THR A 5 5.94 -30.64 -3.06
C THR A 5 4.93 -30.51 -1.92
N VAL A 6 5.11 -31.24 -0.82
CA VAL A 6 4.23 -31.15 0.34
C VAL A 6 4.37 -29.79 1.02
N THR A 7 5.61 -29.27 1.15
CA THR A 7 5.85 -27.92 1.70
C THR A 7 5.19 -26.84 0.84
N HIS A 8 5.27 -26.95 -0.49
CA HIS A 8 4.63 -25.99 -1.40
C HIS A 8 3.11 -25.94 -1.23
N ILE A 9 2.45 -27.10 -1.25
CA ILE A 9 0.99 -27.22 -1.10
C ILE A 9 0.53 -26.65 0.26
N LEU A 10 1.27 -26.93 1.33
CA LEU A 10 0.94 -26.39 2.66
C LEU A 10 1.08 -24.86 2.72
N GLN A 11 2.10 -24.29 2.07
CA GLN A 11 2.30 -22.85 1.99
C GLN A 11 1.21 -22.16 1.16
N GLU A 12 0.85 -22.72 0.00
CA GLU A 12 -0.23 -22.20 -0.84
C GLU A 12 -1.57 -22.22 -0.10
N ASN A 13 -1.89 -23.35 0.55
CA ASN A 13 -3.11 -23.47 1.34
C ASN A 13 -3.15 -22.48 2.51
N TYR A 14 -2.00 -22.23 3.16
CA TYR A 14 -1.90 -21.20 4.21
C TYR A 14 -2.20 -19.80 3.65
N ILE A 15 -1.62 -19.43 2.51
CA ILE A 15 -1.85 -18.12 1.87
C ILE A 15 -3.31 -17.99 1.45
N ILE A 16 -3.89 -19.02 0.82
CA ILE A 16 -5.29 -19.03 0.39
C ILE A 16 -6.22 -18.89 1.59
N ALA A 17 -6.00 -19.65 2.65
CA ALA A 17 -6.82 -19.56 3.87
C ALA A 17 -6.73 -18.18 4.51
N LYS A 18 -5.53 -17.60 4.56
CA LYS A 18 -5.32 -16.24 5.08
C LYS A 18 -6.04 -15.19 4.24
N ILE A 19 -5.93 -15.25 2.91
CA ILE A 19 -6.65 -14.35 2.00
C ILE A 19 -8.17 -14.49 2.20
N HIS A 20 -8.69 -15.70 2.35
CA HIS A 20 -10.11 -15.91 2.63
C HIS A 20 -10.54 -15.33 3.98
N GLY A 21 -9.71 -15.48 5.02
CA GLY A 21 -9.96 -14.85 6.33
C GLY A 21 -10.01 -13.33 6.25
N GLU A 22 -9.05 -12.71 5.55
CA GLU A 22 -9.03 -11.26 5.32
C GLU A 22 -10.24 -10.80 4.49
N LYS A 23 -10.61 -11.56 3.45
CA LYS A 23 -11.81 -11.29 2.63
C LYS A 23 -13.09 -11.36 3.46
N GLY A 24 -13.20 -12.33 4.37
CA GLY A 24 -14.34 -12.46 5.28
C GLY A 24 -14.48 -11.30 6.26
N SER A 25 -13.42 -10.52 6.46
CA SER A 25 -13.42 -9.36 7.34
C SER A 25 -13.79 -8.05 6.63
N LEU A 26 -13.97 -8.06 5.30
CA LEU A 26 -14.38 -6.88 4.55
C LEU A 26 -15.78 -6.41 4.96
N LEU A 27 -16.01 -5.10 4.83
CA LEU A 27 -17.32 -4.51 5.13
C LEU A 27 -18.39 -5.14 4.23
N ALA A 28 -19.42 -5.67 4.86
CA ALA A 28 -20.61 -6.15 4.18
C ALA A 28 -21.40 -4.96 3.60
N PRO A 29 -22.25 -5.19 2.57
CA PRO A 29 -23.03 -4.12 1.95
C PRO A 29 -23.85 -3.29 2.96
N HIS A 30 -24.48 -3.93 3.95
CA HIS A 30 -25.25 -3.22 4.97
C HIS A 30 -24.39 -2.29 5.84
N GLN A 31 -23.15 -2.68 6.14
CA GLN A 31 -22.21 -1.83 6.88
C GLN A 31 -21.79 -0.63 6.04
N LEU A 32 -21.62 -0.78 4.72
CA LEU A 32 -21.34 0.34 3.82
C LEU A 32 -22.52 1.32 3.78
N TYR A 33 -23.77 0.83 3.79
CA TYR A 33 -24.94 1.69 3.84
C TYR A 33 -25.04 2.45 5.17
N SER A 34 -24.79 1.80 6.31
CA SER A 34 -24.81 2.49 7.61
C SER A 34 -23.77 3.60 7.70
N LEU A 35 -22.64 3.50 6.97
CA LEU A 35 -21.65 4.58 6.93
C LEU A 35 -22.22 5.90 6.37
N THR A 36 -23.27 5.84 5.54
CA THR A 36 -23.92 7.04 4.96
C THR A 36 -24.81 7.79 5.93
N GLU A 37 -25.17 7.17 7.06
CA GLU A 37 -26.04 7.76 8.08
C GLU A 37 -25.28 8.63 9.09
N PHE A 38 -23.96 8.45 9.17
CA PHE A 38 -23.09 9.22 10.06
C PHE A 38 -22.89 10.65 9.54
N ARG A 39 -22.88 11.61 10.48
CA ARG A 39 -22.80 13.05 10.18
C ARG A 39 -21.39 13.61 10.31
N THR A 40 -20.52 12.89 11.02
CA THR A 40 -19.16 13.34 11.30
C THR A 40 -18.13 12.28 10.93
N GLN A 41 -16.90 12.72 10.62
CA GLN A 41 -15.78 11.81 10.37
C GLN A 41 -15.49 10.92 11.59
N ASN A 42 -15.61 11.45 12.80
CA ASN A 42 -15.34 10.71 14.03
C ASN A 42 -16.34 9.57 14.26
N GLU A 43 -17.62 9.77 13.90
CA GLU A 43 -18.62 8.69 13.92
C GLU A 43 -18.25 7.57 12.94
N ILE A 44 -17.83 7.93 11.72
CA ILE A 44 -17.36 6.96 10.71
C ILE A 44 -16.14 6.20 11.22
N ILE A 45 -15.16 6.90 11.78
CA ILE A 45 -13.95 6.28 12.36
C ILE A 45 -14.33 5.35 13.51
N GLY A 46 -15.25 5.77 14.38
CA GLY A 46 -15.77 4.95 15.48
C GLY A 46 -16.37 3.64 14.97
N ALA A 47 -17.31 3.73 14.02
CA ALA A 47 -17.96 2.57 13.42
C ALA A 47 -16.97 1.61 12.72
N LEU A 48 -15.97 2.16 12.02
CA LEU A 48 -14.93 1.34 11.36
C LEU A 48 -13.93 0.73 12.35
N SER A 49 -13.76 1.34 13.52
CA SER A 49 -12.79 0.88 14.53
C SER A 49 -13.21 -0.38 15.25
N GLU A 50 -14.50 -0.71 15.27
CA GLU A 50 -15.02 -1.99 15.76
C GLU A 50 -14.68 -3.16 14.83
N GLY A 51 -14.30 -2.87 13.58
CA GLY A 51 -13.97 -3.86 12.56
C GLY A 51 -12.46 -4.06 12.33
N PRO A 52 -12.06 -4.61 11.16
CA PRO A 52 -10.65 -4.93 10.87
C PRO A 52 -9.74 -3.68 10.77
N TYR A 53 -10.32 -2.48 10.70
CA TYR A 53 -9.59 -1.23 10.56
C TYR A 53 -9.13 -0.65 11.92
N GLY A 54 -9.69 -1.12 13.03
CA GLY A 54 -9.47 -0.54 14.37
C GLY A 54 -8.01 -0.42 14.78
N ARG A 55 -7.17 -1.37 14.39
CA ARG A 55 -5.73 -1.32 14.71
C ARG A 55 -5.02 -0.08 14.17
N GLU A 56 -5.37 0.37 12.97
CA GLU A 56 -4.73 1.55 12.37
C GLU A 56 -5.50 2.83 12.73
N LEU A 57 -6.83 2.76 12.78
CA LEU A 57 -7.67 3.90 13.15
C LEU A 57 -7.47 4.37 14.59
N SER A 58 -7.20 3.45 15.53
CA SER A 58 -6.88 3.79 16.92
C SER A 58 -5.62 4.64 17.11
N LYS A 59 -4.80 4.82 16.07
CA LYS A 59 -3.60 5.67 16.11
C LYS A 59 -3.88 7.11 15.68
N LEU A 60 -5.09 7.38 15.17
CA LEU A 60 -5.52 8.71 14.80
C LEU A 60 -5.86 9.52 16.05
N ARG A 61 -5.60 10.83 15.99
CA ARG A 61 -6.06 11.81 16.98
C ARG A 61 -7.47 12.26 16.62
N GLU A 62 -8.22 12.81 17.58
CA GLU A 62 -9.56 13.36 17.33
C GLU A 62 -9.60 14.44 16.24
N GLU A 63 -8.48 15.17 16.06
CA GLU A 63 -8.33 16.24 15.07
C GLU A 63 -7.78 15.74 13.72
N SER A 64 -7.68 14.42 13.51
CA SER A 64 -7.10 13.88 12.28
C SER A 64 -7.96 14.22 11.07
N SER A 65 -7.32 14.72 10.02
CA SER A 65 -7.97 15.04 8.76
C SER A 65 -8.49 13.78 8.03
N PRO A 66 -9.41 13.93 7.07
CA PRO A 66 -9.84 12.82 6.21
C PRO A 66 -8.67 12.15 5.47
N ILE A 67 -7.66 12.94 5.08
CA ILE A 67 -6.47 12.45 4.38
C ILE A 67 -5.64 11.54 5.28
N GLU A 68 -5.44 11.94 6.55
CA GLU A 68 -4.74 11.10 7.53
C GLU A 68 -5.49 9.80 7.83
N THR A 69 -6.82 9.88 7.85
CA THR A 69 -7.69 8.71 8.05
C THR A 69 -7.58 7.74 6.89
N GLU A 70 -7.67 8.22 5.65
CA GLU A 70 -7.46 7.40 4.46
C GLU A 70 -6.06 6.77 4.47
N ARG A 71 -5.03 7.53 4.85
CA ARG A 71 -3.66 7.05 4.95
C ARG A 71 -3.52 5.93 5.98
N ALA A 72 -4.16 6.04 7.14
CA ALA A 72 -4.18 4.99 8.16
C ALA A 72 -4.81 3.69 7.63
N ILE A 73 -5.93 3.78 6.91
CA ILE A 73 -6.57 2.61 6.27
C ILE A 73 -5.63 1.97 5.24
N ARG A 74 -5.01 2.78 4.38
CA ARG A 74 -4.03 2.30 3.38
C ARG A 74 -2.80 1.66 4.04
N LEU A 75 -2.35 2.14 5.19
CA LEU A 75 -1.26 1.54 5.98
C LEU A 75 -1.63 0.14 6.49
N GLY A 76 -2.88 -0.06 6.93
CA GLY A 76 -3.40 -1.37 7.34
C GLY A 76 -3.38 -2.36 6.20
N PHE A 77 -3.93 -1.97 5.06
CA PHE A 77 -3.87 -2.77 3.83
C PHE A 77 -2.42 -3.12 3.45
N ALA A 78 -1.52 -2.14 3.50
CA ALA A 78 -0.12 -2.35 3.20
C ALA A 78 0.55 -3.37 4.13
N ARG A 79 0.22 -3.32 5.42
CA ARG A 79 0.72 -4.28 6.42
C ARG A 79 0.23 -5.70 6.11
N THR A 80 -1.05 -5.86 5.77
CA THR A 80 -1.63 -7.17 5.41
C THR A 80 -0.94 -7.75 4.17
N VAL A 81 -0.81 -6.96 3.10
CA VAL A 81 -0.13 -7.40 1.86
C VAL A 81 1.34 -7.74 2.11
N ARG A 82 2.08 -6.93 2.88
CA ARG A 82 3.47 -7.26 3.26
C ARG A 82 3.57 -8.56 4.04
N THR A 83 2.61 -8.81 4.93
CA THR A 83 2.56 -10.05 5.71
C THR A 83 2.34 -11.24 4.79
N LEU A 84 1.39 -11.17 3.86
CA LEU A 84 1.17 -12.20 2.84
C LEU A 84 2.42 -12.45 1.99
N MET A 85 3.07 -11.38 1.52
CA MET A 85 4.30 -11.46 0.74
C MET A 85 5.47 -12.06 1.52
N SER A 86 5.58 -11.78 2.83
CA SER A 86 6.62 -12.36 3.68
C SER A 86 6.44 -13.86 3.93
N SER A 87 5.19 -14.33 3.86
CA SER A 87 4.83 -15.75 4.01
C SER A 87 4.84 -16.52 2.69
N SER A 88 5.06 -15.85 1.55
CA SER A 88 5.05 -16.48 0.23
C SER A 88 6.44 -16.80 -0.31
N GLN A 89 6.51 -17.81 -1.16
CA GLN A 89 7.71 -18.21 -1.89
C GLN A 89 7.36 -18.35 -3.38
N GLY A 90 8.32 -18.76 -4.21
CA GLY A 90 8.07 -19.13 -5.60
C GLY A 90 7.29 -18.08 -6.41
N SER A 91 6.30 -18.56 -7.17
CA SER A 91 5.43 -17.78 -8.05
C SER A 91 4.61 -16.74 -7.30
N GLU A 92 4.14 -17.04 -6.09
CA GLU A 92 3.26 -16.16 -5.32
C GLU A 92 4.04 -14.93 -4.83
N ARG A 93 5.30 -15.12 -4.44
CA ARG A 93 6.19 -14.02 -4.07
C ARG A 93 6.50 -13.12 -5.25
N ILE A 94 6.70 -13.70 -6.44
CA ILE A 94 6.87 -12.93 -7.69
C ILE A 94 5.60 -12.14 -7.99
N PHE A 95 4.43 -12.77 -7.87
CA PHE A 95 3.14 -12.10 -8.06
C PHE A 95 2.99 -10.92 -7.12
N PHE A 96 3.22 -11.07 -5.81
CA PHE A 96 3.10 -9.96 -4.85
C PHE A 96 4.08 -8.83 -5.18
N ARG A 97 5.31 -9.14 -5.59
CA ARG A 97 6.27 -8.12 -6.02
C ARG A 97 5.74 -7.32 -7.22
N GLN A 98 5.21 -7.99 -8.24
CA GLN A 98 4.63 -7.31 -9.41
C GLN A 98 3.35 -6.55 -9.04
N PHE A 99 2.50 -7.13 -8.20
CA PHE A 99 1.31 -6.49 -7.65
C PHE A 99 1.65 -5.14 -7.02
N THR A 100 2.75 -5.07 -6.24
CA THR A 100 3.16 -3.83 -5.56
C THR A 100 3.76 -2.77 -6.49
N ARG A 101 4.23 -3.11 -7.70
CA ARG A 101 4.81 -2.14 -8.64
C ARG A 101 3.82 -1.07 -9.10
N ARG A 102 2.52 -1.36 -9.12
CA ARG A 102 1.49 -0.35 -9.44
C ARG A 102 1.58 0.87 -8.53
N PHE A 103 1.93 0.68 -7.26
CA PHE A 103 2.02 1.75 -6.27
C PHE A 103 3.29 2.59 -6.48
N GLU A 104 4.34 2.00 -7.05
CA GLU A 104 5.52 2.77 -7.50
C GLU A 104 5.13 3.72 -8.63
N ALA A 105 4.34 3.27 -9.60
CA ALA A 105 3.88 4.13 -10.70
C ALA A 105 3.01 5.29 -10.18
N TYR A 106 2.18 5.06 -9.16
CA TYR A 106 1.42 6.14 -8.51
C TYR A 106 2.32 7.14 -7.77
N ASP A 107 3.31 6.67 -7.01
CA ASP A 107 4.27 7.56 -6.33
C ASP A 107 5.07 8.39 -7.34
N LEU A 108 5.51 7.81 -8.46
CA LEU A 108 6.22 8.53 -9.52
C LEU A 108 5.34 9.55 -10.24
N ALA A 109 4.11 9.18 -10.59
CA ALA A 109 3.16 10.10 -11.22
C ALA A 109 2.83 11.28 -10.28
N ALA A 110 2.62 11.00 -9.00
CA ALA A 110 2.41 12.03 -7.98
C ALA A 110 3.65 12.93 -7.84
N LEU A 111 4.86 12.38 -7.82
CA LEU A 111 6.11 13.14 -7.72
C LEU A 111 6.26 14.14 -8.87
N VAL A 112 6.06 13.69 -10.10
CA VAL A 112 6.13 14.56 -11.30
C VAL A 112 5.09 15.66 -11.24
N LEU A 113 3.85 15.33 -10.85
CA LEU A 113 2.77 16.31 -10.74
C LEU A 113 3.04 17.35 -9.64
N PHE A 114 3.50 16.91 -8.47
CA PHE A 114 3.80 17.79 -7.34
C PHE A 114 4.92 18.76 -7.69
N LYS A 115 5.98 18.26 -8.32
CA LYS A 115 7.08 19.09 -8.80
C LYS A 115 6.62 20.11 -9.85
N ALA A 116 5.79 19.70 -10.81
CA ALA A 116 5.22 20.61 -11.81
C ALA A 116 4.32 21.70 -11.21
N GLN A 117 3.70 21.43 -10.05
CA GLN A 117 2.89 22.37 -9.29
C GLN A 117 3.70 23.26 -8.33
N GLY A 118 5.02 23.06 -8.22
CA GLY A 118 5.86 23.77 -7.26
C GLY A 118 5.59 23.39 -5.80
N LYS A 119 4.97 22.23 -5.54
CA LYS A 119 4.74 21.72 -4.18
C LYS A 119 6.04 21.22 -3.58
N THR A 120 6.16 21.38 -2.27
CA THR A 120 7.31 20.97 -1.45
C THR A 120 7.45 19.45 -1.36
N TRP A 121 8.64 19.01 -0.95
CA TRP A 121 8.92 17.61 -0.69
C TRP A 121 8.01 17.05 0.44
N GLU A 122 7.80 17.83 1.49
CA GLU A 122 6.98 17.46 2.65
C GLU A 122 5.53 17.19 2.24
N GLU A 123 4.99 18.03 1.36
CA GLU A 123 3.65 17.84 0.79
C GLU A 123 3.57 16.55 -0.03
N PHE A 124 4.60 16.23 -0.83
CA PHE A 124 4.65 14.97 -1.57
C PHE A 124 4.70 13.76 -0.62
N VAL A 125 5.58 13.77 0.39
CA VAL A 125 5.75 12.68 1.36
C VAL A 125 4.44 12.34 2.08
N ALA A 126 3.63 13.36 2.38
CA ALA A 126 2.31 13.18 3.00
C ALA A 126 1.34 12.33 2.14
N THR A 127 1.51 12.33 0.81
CA THR A 127 0.62 11.63 -0.14
C THR A 127 1.10 10.26 -0.59
N ARG A 128 2.28 9.83 -0.14
CA ARG A 128 2.91 8.59 -0.59
C ARG A 128 2.05 7.36 -0.33
N GLN A 129 2.09 6.43 -1.29
CA GLN A 129 1.42 5.15 -1.18
C GLN A 129 2.17 4.23 -0.22
N PRO A 130 1.52 3.75 0.86
CA PRO A 130 2.20 2.92 1.85
C PRO A 130 2.75 1.59 1.34
N LEU A 131 2.31 1.10 0.17
CA LEU A 131 2.81 -0.12 -0.48
C LEU A 131 3.90 0.11 -1.52
N ALA A 132 4.24 1.35 -1.84
CA ALA A 132 5.32 1.63 -2.77
C ALA A 132 6.65 1.09 -2.23
N ILE A 133 7.44 0.47 -3.09
CA ILE A 133 8.72 -0.14 -2.73
C ILE A 133 9.86 0.88 -2.75
N PHE A 134 9.71 1.96 -3.53
CA PHE A 134 10.67 3.06 -3.56
C PHE A 134 11.03 3.53 -2.14
N LYS A 135 12.33 3.54 -1.85
CA LYS A 135 12.83 4.14 -0.61
C LYS A 135 12.67 5.64 -0.69
N GLU A 136 12.48 6.26 0.47
CA GLU A 136 12.32 7.71 0.54
C GLU A 136 13.52 8.46 -0.04
N ALA A 137 14.74 8.03 0.26
CA ALA A 137 15.97 8.61 -0.30
C ALA A 137 16.02 8.54 -1.84
N GLU A 138 15.50 7.47 -2.44
CA GLU A 138 15.46 7.32 -3.90
C GLU A 138 14.46 8.30 -4.53
N LEU A 139 13.28 8.46 -3.91
CA LEU A 139 12.30 9.45 -4.36
C LEU A 139 12.77 10.88 -4.12
N HIS A 140 13.48 11.14 -3.02
CA HIS A 140 14.05 12.46 -2.75
C HIS A 140 15.09 12.82 -3.81
N HIS A 141 15.93 11.86 -4.19
CA HIS A 141 16.85 12.04 -5.31
C HIS A 141 16.11 12.36 -6.61
N LEU A 142 15.06 11.61 -6.96
CA LEU A 142 14.25 11.89 -8.16
C LEU A 142 13.57 13.27 -8.11
N TYR A 143 13.08 13.69 -6.94
CA TYR A 143 12.47 15.00 -6.74
C TYR A 143 13.48 16.15 -6.92
N SER A 144 14.75 15.93 -6.53
CA SER A 144 15.83 16.91 -6.65
C SER A 144 16.37 17.11 -8.07
N LEU A 145 16.04 16.23 -9.01
CA LEU A 145 16.40 16.41 -10.42
C LEU A 145 15.61 17.60 -10.97
N ASP A 146 16.13 18.35 -11.94
CA ASP A 146 15.47 19.57 -12.45
C ASP A 146 14.49 19.29 -13.59
N ASP A 147 14.73 18.27 -14.40
CA ASP A 147 13.93 17.97 -15.59
C ASP A 147 13.34 16.54 -15.60
N LEU A 148 12.28 16.36 -16.40
CA LEU A 148 11.56 15.09 -16.51
C LEU A 148 12.37 14.00 -17.22
N HIS A 149 13.27 14.36 -18.15
CA HIS A 149 14.08 13.37 -18.87
C HIS A 149 15.07 12.69 -17.92
N SER A 150 15.70 13.46 -17.03
CA SER A 150 16.59 12.94 -15.98
C SER A 150 15.84 11.99 -15.03
N ILE A 151 14.59 12.31 -14.67
CA ILE A 151 13.74 11.43 -13.85
C ILE A 151 13.46 10.12 -14.58
N ILE A 152 13.05 10.18 -15.86
CA ILE A 152 12.75 9.01 -16.67
C ILE A 152 13.98 8.11 -16.83
N ALA A 153 15.15 8.68 -17.14
CA ALA A 153 16.40 7.93 -17.29
C ALA A 153 16.76 7.17 -16.00
N THR A 154 16.70 7.85 -14.85
CA THR A 154 17.02 7.26 -13.54
C THR A 154 16.06 6.12 -13.18
N VAL A 155 14.77 6.27 -13.47
CA VAL A 155 13.76 5.21 -13.23
C VAL A 155 13.97 4.02 -14.20
N HIS A 156 14.33 4.29 -15.45
CA HIS A 156 14.59 3.26 -16.46
C HIS A 156 15.77 2.37 -16.07
N ASP A 157 16.89 2.98 -15.64
CA ASP A 157 18.08 2.24 -15.20
C ASP A 157 17.77 1.31 -14.02
N ARG A 158 16.98 1.79 -13.06
CA ARG A 158 16.49 0.96 -11.94
C ARG A 158 15.64 -0.21 -12.43
N ALA A 159 14.71 0.04 -13.36
CA ALA A 159 13.86 -1.03 -13.88
C ALA A 159 14.72 -2.14 -14.48
N LEU A 160 15.71 -1.78 -15.32
CA LEU A 160 16.65 -2.71 -15.93
C LEU A 160 17.47 -3.52 -14.90
N MET A 161 17.97 -2.87 -13.83
CA MET A 161 18.67 -3.55 -12.74
C MET A 161 17.78 -4.52 -11.95
N THR A 162 16.47 -4.29 -11.93
CA THR A 162 15.52 -5.16 -11.22
C THR A 162 15.06 -6.35 -12.08
N TYR A 163 15.23 -6.30 -13.40
CA TYR A 163 14.94 -7.41 -14.32
C TYR A 163 16.12 -8.38 -14.51
N THR A 164 17.33 -7.98 -14.12
CA THR A 164 18.58 -8.76 -14.25
C THR A 164 18.95 -9.55 -12.98
N ARG A 165 18.09 -9.55 -11.95
CA ARG A 165 18.23 -10.32 -10.70
C ARG A 165 16.96 -11.10 -10.39
#